data_AF-A0A950M6R9-F1
#
_entry.id   AF-A0A950M6R9-F1
#
_cell.length_a   1.000
_cell.length_b   1.000
_cell.length_c   1.000
_cell.angle_alpha   90.00
_cell.angle_beta   90.00
_cell.angle_gamma   90.00
#
_symmetry.space_group_name_H-M   'P 1'
#
loop_
_entity.id
_entity.type
_entity.pdbx_description
1 polymer ?
#
loop_
_entity_poly.entity_id
_entity_poly.type
_entity_poly.pdbx_seq_one_letter_code
_entity_poly.pdbx_strand_id
1 'polypeptide(L)'
;MQVDACRRARPARQTSVKLLRQRLRDAKLKKGAQSVNRRAFVGIMGAAAAILAARRGHAAALSADTVSRAAAPPTYPPAEKEPGRPFKDSNFKLVVLDAMREAKLIDLGSPRQLAEHVLGNPVDLTREGHRLIRPVYDYLARYPVTQRELDAVEQLVFDGGDAIYPYIYFFWDGTTSDFDVVSLEGIESLRNLRRFNSIALLRDTDLSRLGRLSKLEAVDLSLDHYRNSEALLDLREPATGRLLLRVDTCRCLAEAGRKRRPG
;
A
#
# COMPACT_ATOMS: atom_id res chain seq x y z
N MET A 1 -52.15 -51.86 23.49
CA MET A 1 -52.17 -50.95 24.65
C MET A 1 -51.04 -49.93 24.43
N GLN A 2 -51.25 -48.67 23.97
CA GLN A 2 -52.30 -47.68 24.27
C GLN A 2 -52.32 -47.43 25.79
N VAL A 3 -52.21 -46.24 26.40
CA VAL A 3 -52.28 -44.81 26.00
C VAL A 3 -51.88 -43.94 27.23
N ASP A 4 -51.50 -42.67 26.99
CA ASP A 4 -51.79 -41.45 27.79
C ASP A 4 -51.33 -41.33 29.26
N ALA A 5 -51.08 -40.16 29.87
CA ALA A 5 -50.86 -38.77 29.47
C ALA A 5 -50.47 -37.99 30.75
N CYS A 6 -49.56 -37.03 30.68
CA CYS A 6 -49.66 -35.83 31.53
C CYS A 6 -49.01 -34.62 30.86
N ARG A 7 -49.87 -33.69 30.44
CA ARG A 7 -49.56 -32.35 29.89
C ARG A 7 -49.28 -31.35 31.01
N ARG A 8 -48.54 -30.28 30.62
CA ARG A 8 -48.62 -28.83 30.99
C ARG A 8 -47.21 -28.31 31.33
N ALA A 9 -46.70 -27.18 30.86
CA ALA A 9 -47.05 -26.20 29.83
C ALA A 9 -45.77 -25.37 29.54
N ARG A 10 -45.52 -24.95 28.30
CA ARG A 10 -44.45 -24.00 27.92
C ARG A 10 -44.92 -22.54 28.11
N PRO A 11 -44.00 -21.60 28.42
CA PRO A 11 -44.10 -20.23 27.91
C PRO A 11 -43.03 -19.93 26.85
N ALA A 12 -43.42 -19.01 25.98
CA ALA A 12 -42.88 -18.72 24.66
C ALA A 12 -41.54 -17.97 24.63
N ARG A 13 -40.64 -18.43 23.74
CA ARG A 13 -39.63 -17.61 23.07
C ARG A 13 -40.33 -16.69 22.06
N GLN A 14 -40.67 -15.46 22.45
CA GLN A 14 -41.16 -14.46 21.48
C GLN A 14 -41.04 -13.01 21.98
N THR A 15 -39.84 -12.61 22.43
CA THR A 15 -39.62 -11.23 22.94
C THR A 15 -38.41 -10.49 22.36
N SER A 16 -37.59 -11.12 21.52
CA SER A 16 -36.34 -10.47 21.05
C SER A 16 -36.45 -9.70 19.73
N VAL A 17 -37.43 -9.99 18.86
CA VAL A 17 -37.54 -9.31 17.54
C VAL A 17 -38.35 -8.02 17.62
N LYS A 18 -39.36 -7.94 18.50
CA LYS A 18 -40.13 -6.70 18.73
C LYS A 18 -39.29 -5.63 19.44
N LEU A 19 -38.42 -6.03 20.37
CA LEU A 19 -37.52 -5.12 21.10
C LEU A 19 -36.42 -4.54 20.18
N LEU A 20 -35.93 -5.32 19.22
CA LEU A 20 -34.94 -4.86 18.23
C LEU A 20 -35.54 -3.89 17.20
N ARG A 21 -36.80 -4.12 16.79
CA ARG A 21 -37.53 -3.21 15.90
C ARG A 21 -37.92 -1.89 16.58
N GLN A 22 -38.16 -1.88 17.89
CA GLN A 22 -38.39 -0.65 18.67
C GLN A 22 -37.12 0.22 18.70
N ARG A 23 -35.97 -0.38 19.05
CA ARG A 23 -34.68 0.33 19.15
C ARG A 23 -34.18 0.90 17.81
N LEU A 24 -34.46 0.21 16.70
CA LEU A 24 -34.13 0.71 15.35
C LEU A 24 -35.02 1.88 14.90
N ARG A 25 -36.27 1.97 15.40
CA ARG A 25 -37.15 3.14 15.16
C ARG A 25 -36.72 4.35 15.98
N ASP A 26 -36.34 4.15 17.24
CA ASP A 26 -35.88 5.23 18.12
C ASP A 26 -34.53 5.82 17.67
N ALA A 27 -33.65 5.00 17.08
CA ALA A 27 -32.40 5.45 16.46
C ALA A 27 -32.61 6.21 15.13
N LYS A 28 -33.71 5.95 14.41
CA LYS A 28 -34.08 6.67 13.18
C LYS A 28 -34.72 8.02 13.49
N LEU A 29 -35.48 8.13 14.58
CA LEU A 29 -36.07 9.40 15.04
C LEU A 29 -35.02 10.36 15.63
N LYS A 30 -33.97 9.84 16.30
CA LYS A 30 -32.84 10.67 16.79
C LYS A 30 -31.91 11.20 15.69
N LYS A 31 -31.96 10.66 14.48
CA LYS A 31 -31.21 11.19 13.32
C LYS A 31 -31.99 12.25 12.52
N GLY A 32 -33.26 12.51 12.84
CA GLY A 32 -34.13 13.47 12.16
C GLY A 32 -34.32 14.81 12.86
N ALA A 33 -33.73 15.02 14.04
CA ALA A 33 -33.90 16.24 14.84
C ALA A 33 -32.55 16.77 15.31
N GLN A 34 -31.74 17.27 14.38
CA GLN A 34 -30.69 18.25 14.65
C GLN A 34 -30.32 18.93 13.33
N SER A 35 -31.24 19.77 12.87
CA SER A 35 -30.99 20.79 11.85
C SER A 35 -31.12 22.15 12.52
N VAL A 36 -30.19 23.05 12.18
CA VAL A 36 -30.11 24.48 12.52
C VAL A 36 -29.50 24.83 13.90
N ASN A 37 -28.18 25.12 13.92
CA ASN A 37 -27.76 26.52 14.09
C ASN A 37 -26.37 26.78 13.48
N ARG A 38 -26.28 27.86 12.70
CA ARG A 38 -25.07 28.34 12.02
C ARG A 38 -24.20 29.15 12.98
N ARG A 39 -22.89 29.18 12.69
CA ARG A 39 -21.79 29.98 13.29
C ARG A 39 -21.18 29.42 14.57
N ALA A 40 -20.18 28.55 14.38
CA ALA A 40 -18.87 28.58 15.03
C ALA A 40 -18.24 27.19 14.92
N PHE A 41 -17.64 26.85 13.77
CA PHE A 41 -16.63 25.77 13.68
C PHE A 41 -15.89 25.88 12.33
N VAL A 42 -15.19 27.00 12.16
CA VAL A 42 -14.13 27.12 11.15
C VAL A 42 -12.85 26.69 11.85
N GLY A 43 -12.31 25.54 11.46
CA GLY A 43 -11.02 25.06 11.94
C GLY A 43 -11.02 23.55 12.20
N ILE A 44 -10.16 22.83 11.47
CA ILE A 44 -9.68 21.48 11.79
C ILE A 44 -10.60 20.32 11.37
N MET A 45 -11.08 20.29 10.12
CA MET A 45 -11.48 19.05 9.40
C MET A 45 -11.19 19.17 7.89
N GLY A 46 -9.99 19.64 7.53
CA GLY A 46 -9.63 20.00 6.15
C GLY A 46 -8.50 19.20 5.49
N ALA A 47 -7.83 18.27 6.17
CA ALA A 47 -6.56 17.72 5.66
C ALA A 47 -6.61 16.27 5.13
N ALA A 48 -7.56 15.43 5.55
CA ALA A 48 -7.53 13.99 5.21
C ALA A 48 -8.41 13.59 4.01
N ALA A 49 -9.38 14.42 3.61
CA ALA A 49 -10.23 14.16 2.43
C ALA A 49 -9.68 14.81 1.14
N ALA A 50 -8.71 15.73 1.24
CA ALA A 50 -8.12 16.41 0.10
C ALA A 50 -7.06 15.56 -0.66
N ILE A 51 -6.47 14.55 0.00
CA ILE A 51 -5.42 13.72 -0.62
C ILE A 51 -6.02 12.55 -1.44
N LEU A 52 -7.25 12.10 -1.13
CA LEU A 52 -7.91 11.02 -1.89
C LEU A 52 -8.89 11.53 -2.98
N ALA A 53 -9.32 12.79 -2.92
CA ALA A 53 -10.22 13.39 -3.93
C ALA A 53 -9.47 13.96 -5.15
N ALA A 54 -8.15 14.11 -5.11
CA ALA A 54 -7.33 14.53 -6.25
C ALA A 54 -7.06 13.38 -7.27
N ARG A 55 -7.42 12.12 -6.96
CA ARG A 55 -7.19 10.94 -7.81
C ARG A 55 -8.40 10.51 -8.67
N ARG A 56 -9.48 11.30 -8.75
CA ARG A 56 -10.71 10.96 -9.51
C ARG A 56 -11.11 11.96 -10.60
N GLY A 57 -10.16 12.74 -11.10
CA GLY A 57 -10.39 13.73 -12.16
C GLY A 57 -9.36 13.68 -13.28
N HIS A 58 -9.03 12.50 -13.82
CA HIS A 58 -8.27 12.36 -15.07
C HIS A 58 -8.81 11.19 -15.91
N ALA A 59 -10.10 11.24 -16.20
CA ALA A 59 -10.70 10.44 -17.25
C ALA A 59 -11.57 11.38 -18.10
N ALA A 60 -10.94 11.98 -19.12
CA ALA A 60 -11.51 12.57 -20.34
C ALA A 60 -10.68 13.79 -20.81
N ALA A 61 -9.66 13.54 -21.64
CA ALA A 61 -9.25 14.40 -22.76
C ALA A 61 -7.97 13.81 -23.38
N LEU A 62 -8.14 12.81 -24.25
CA LEU A 62 -7.18 12.56 -25.32
C LEU A 62 -7.35 13.69 -26.33
N SER A 63 -6.61 14.78 -26.14
CA SER A 63 -6.32 15.74 -27.19
C SER A 63 -4.82 15.72 -27.43
N ALA A 64 -4.45 15.31 -28.64
CA ALA A 64 -3.13 15.52 -29.21
C ALA A 64 -2.76 17.01 -29.14
N ASP A 65 -1.46 17.29 -29.13
CA ASP A 65 -0.84 18.63 -29.10
C ASP A 65 -0.59 19.23 -27.72
N THR A 66 0.11 18.47 -26.88
CA THR A 66 1.23 19.07 -26.14
C THR A 66 2.44 18.16 -26.31
N VAL A 67 3.16 18.32 -27.42
CA VAL A 67 4.52 17.82 -27.53
C VAL A 67 5.35 18.57 -26.50
N SER A 68 5.42 17.99 -25.29
CA SER A 68 6.38 18.35 -24.27
C SER A 68 7.74 18.38 -24.95
N ARG A 69 8.35 19.56 -25.01
CA ARG A 69 9.74 19.74 -25.43
C ARG A 69 10.57 18.81 -24.56
N ALA A 70 10.92 17.63 -25.09
CA ALA A 70 11.56 16.58 -24.32
C ALA A 70 12.83 17.16 -23.68
N ALA A 71 12.83 17.21 -22.35
CA ALA A 71 14.06 17.49 -21.61
C ALA A 71 15.11 16.47 -22.08
N ALA A 72 16.37 16.91 -22.19
CA ALA A 72 17.47 16.02 -22.54
C ALA A 72 17.46 14.79 -21.61
N PRO A 73 17.77 13.59 -22.11
CA PRO A 73 17.81 12.40 -21.27
C PRO A 73 18.83 12.60 -20.14
N PRO A 74 18.53 12.14 -18.92
CA PRO A 74 19.47 12.23 -17.83
C PRO A 74 20.70 11.35 -18.09
N THR A 75 21.76 11.59 -17.32
CA THR A 75 22.92 10.68 -17.32
C THR A 75 22.59 9.45 -16.48
N TYR A 76 22.66 8.28 -17.10
CA TYR A 76 22.37 7.01 -16.45
C TYR A 76 23.66 6.41 -15.86
N PRO A 77 23.69 6.09 -14.56
CA PRO A 77 24.85 5.49 -13.93
C PRO A 77 25.06 4.04 -14.38
N PRO A 78 26.29 3.51 -14.33
CA PRO A 78 26.54 2.11 -14.62
C PRO A 78 25.83 1.21 -13.60
N ALA A 79 25.23 0.12 -14.10
CA ALA A 79 24.59 -0.89 -13.27
C ALA A 79 25.61 -1.58 -12.33
N GLU A 80 25.21 -1.84 -11.09
CA GLU A 80 25.98 -2.64 -10.13
C GLU A 80 26.08 -4.12 -10.56
N LYS A 81 26.98 -4.88 -9.95
CA LYS A 81 27.16 -6.30 -10.27
C LYS A 81 25.98 -7.18 -9.81
N GLU A 82 25.48 -6.91 -8.60
CA GLU A 82 24.48 -7.75 -7.95
C GLU A 82 23.10 -7.09 -8.01
N PRO A 83 22.05 -7.77 -8.52
CA PRO A 83 20.70 -7.25 -8.53
C PRO A 83 20.12 -7.18 -7.11
N GLY A 84 19.19 -6.26 -6.90
CA GLY A 84 18.45 -6.12 -5.64
C GLY A 84 19.20 -5.37 -4.53
N ARG A 85 20.55 -5.31 -4.55
CA ARG A 85 21.31 -4.70 -3.44
C ARG A 85 20.85 -3.28 -3.08
N PRO A 86 20.74 -2.95 -1.77
CA PRO A 86 21.03 -3.80 -0.60
C PRO A 86 19.91 -4.78 -0.19
N PHE A 87 18.84 -4.88 -0.97
CA PHE A 87 17.69 -5.73 -0.71
C PHE A 87 17.86 -7.11 -1.32
N LYS A 88 17.23 -8.12 -0.71
CA LYS A 88 17.23 -9.48 -1.27
C LYS A 88 16.30 -9.61 -2.49
N ASP A 89 15.17 -8.91 -2.44
CA ASP A 89 14.16 -8.94 -3.48
C ASP A 89 14.35 -7.76 -4.44
N SER A 90 14.50 -8.06 -5.73
CA SER A 90 14.66 -7.03 -6.77
C SER A 90 13.38 -6.22 -6.97
N ASN A 91 12.20 -6.82 -6.80
CA ASN A 91 10.93 -6.10 -6.87
C ASN A 91 10.77 -5.15 -5.68
N PHE A 92 11.28 -5.52 -4.50
CA PHE A 92 11.33 -4.59 -3.37
C PHE A 92 12.23 -3.38 -3.68
N LYS A 93 13.37 -3.59 -4.35
CA LYS A 93 14.21 -2.49 -4.81
C LYS A 93 13.47 -1.55 -5.77
N LEU A 94 12.62 -2.06 -6.66
CA LEU A 94 11.81 -1.21 -7.55
C LEU A 94 10.87 -0.27 -6.77
N VAL A 95 10.24 -0.78 -5.71
CA VAL A 95 9.40 0.04 -4.82
C VAL A 95 10.21 1.16 -4.17
N VAL A 96 11.43 0.86 -3.72
CA VAL A 96 12.34 1.87 -3.14
C VAL A 96 12.77 2.89 -4.19
N LEU A 97 13.05 2.46 -5.43
CA LEU A 97 13.38 3.38 -6.53
C LEU A 97 12.21 4.29 -6.88
N ASP A 98 10.96 3.82 -6.85
CA ASP A 98 9.82 4.70 -7.06
C ASP A 98 9.72 5.77 -5.97
N ALA A 99 9.90 5.39 -4.70
CA ALA A 99 9.92 6.34 -3.60
C ALA A 99 11.05 7.39 -3.76
N MET A 100 12.24 6.96 -4.20
CA MET A 100 13.36 7.85 -4.48
C MET A 100 13.08 8.80 -5.66
N ARG A 101 12.45 8.30 -6.72
CA ARG A 101 12.02 9.09 -7.88
C ARG A 101 10.99 10.14 -7.47
N GLU A 102 9.98 9.76 -6.69
CA GLU A 102 8.95 10.67 -6.21
C GLU A 102 9.54 11.77 -5.30
N ALA A 103 10.51 11.41 -4.46
CA ALA A 103 11.28 12.34 -3.66
C ALA A 103 12.32 13.16 -4.47
N LYS A 104 12.42 12.95 -5.79
CA LYS A 104 13.37 13.61 -6.70
C LYS A 104 14.83 13.39 -6.32
N LEU A 105 15.14 12.26 -5.69
CA LEU A 105 16.50 11.85 -5.35
C LEU A 105 17.24 11.27 -6.57
N ILE A 106 16.47 10.65 -7.48
CA ILE A 106 16.96 10.11 -8.75
C ILE A 106 16.13 10.66 -9.90
N ASP A 107 16.76 10.75 -11.07
CA ASP A 107 16.10 11.09 -12.32
C ASP A 107 16.27 9.95 -13.33
N LEU A 108 15.17 9.28 -13.66
CA LEU A 108 15.13 8.21 -14.66
C LEU A 108 14.71 8.73 -16.05
N GLY A 109 14.34 10.01 -16.15
CA GLY A 109 13.76 10.59 -17.36
C GLY A 109 12.35 10.06 -17.59
N SER A 110 11.99 9.80 -18.85
CA SER A 110 10.77 9.08 -19.21
C SER A 110 11.03 7.58 -19.37
N PRO A 111 10.00 6.73 -19.25
CA PRO A 111 10.07 5.30 -19.56
C PRO A 111 10.74 4.99 -20.90
N ARG A 112 10.39 5.77 -21.94
CA ARG A 112 10.97 5.64 -23.27
C ARG A 112 12.46 5.97 -23.27
N GLN A 113 12.87 7.09 -22.67
CA GLN A 113 14.29 7.48 -22.63
C GLN A 113 15.16 6.44 -21.95
N LEU A 114 14.71 5.89 -20.81
CA LEU A 114 15.46 4.84 -20.13
C LEU A 114 15.54 3.57 -20.97
N ALA A 115 14.42 3.14 -21.55
CA ALA A 115 14.39 1.94 -22.37
C ALA A 115 15.27 2.07 -23.61
N GLU A 116 15.24 3.20 -24.30
CA GLU A 116 16.11 3.48 -25.46
C GLU A 116 17.58 3.52 -25.08
N HIS A 117 17.92 4.08 -23.91
CA HIS A 117 19.28 4.05 -23.38
C HIS A 117 19.77 2.61 -23.14
N VAL A 118 18.97 1.80 -22.43
CA VAL A 118 19.35 0.43 -22.05
C VAL A 118 19.40 -0.51 -23.27
N LEU A 119 18.48 -0.35 -24.22
CA LEU A 119 18.41 -1.18 -25.43
C LEU A 119 19.37 -0.70 -26.53
N GLY A 120 19.87 0.54 -26.44
CA GLY A 120 20.68 1.18 -27.47
C GLY A 120 19.96 1.43 -28.79
N ASN A 121 18.62 1.33 -28.81
CA ASN A 121 17.78 1.45 -30.01
C ASN A 121 16.42 2.10 -29.67
N PRO A 122 15.73 2.73 -30.64
CA PRO A 122 14.38 3.25 -30.45
C PRO A 122 13.40 2.16 -30.02
N VAL A 123 12.51 2.50 -29.07
CA VAL A 123 11.49 1.58 -28.54
C VAL A 123 10.28 1.50 -29.47
N ASP A 124 9.93 0.28 -29.86
CA ASP A 124 8.68 -0.04 -30.57
C ASP A 124 7.61 -0.49 -29.59
N LEU A 125 6.67 0.41 -29.26
CA LEU A 125 5.61 0.14 -28.30
C LEU A 125 4.60 -0.92 -28.77
N THR A 126 4.45 -1.13 -30.08
CA THR A 126 3.57 -2.19 -30.59
C THR A 126 4.10 -3.57 -30.21
N ARG A 127 5.43 -3.73 -30.22
CA ARG A 127 6.10 -5.00 -29.89
C ARG A 127 6.50 -5.11 -28.42
N GLU A 128 6.94 -4.02 -27.81
CA GLU A 128 7.55 -4.00 -26.48
C GLU A 128 6.60 -3.52 -25.39
N GLY A 129 5.55 -2.78 -25.74
CA GLY A 129 4.68 -2.17 -24.74
C GLY A 129 3.84 -3.17 -23.94
N HIS A 130 3.54 -4.33 -24.53
CA HIS A 130 2.70 -5.38 -23.94
C HIS A 130 3.48 -6.49 -23.23
N ARG A 131 4.77 -6.30 -22.93
CA ARG A 131 5.58 -7.28 -22.20
C ARG A 131 6.60 -6.61 -21.29
N LEU A 132 7.08 -7.37 -20.32
CA LEU A 132 8.23 -7.00 -19.50
C LEU A 132 9.50 -6.88 -20.38
N ILE A 133 10.11 -5.69 -20.39
CA ILE A 133 11.37 -5.42 -21.07
C ILE A 133 12.50 -5.83 -20.16
N ARG A 134 12.95 -7.09 -20.31
CA ARG A 134 13.90 -7.71 -19.37
C ARG A 134 15.19 -6.91 -19.19
N PRO A 135 15.84 -6.37 -20.23
CA PRO A 135 17.04 -5.54 -20.04
C PRO A 135 16.82 -4.33 -19.12
N VAL A 136 15.65 -3.68 -19.18
CA VAL A 136 15.35 -2.51 -18.35
C VAL A 136 15.07 -2.91 -16.91
N TYR A 137 14.32 -4.00 -16.69
CA TYR A 137 14.16 -4.60 -15.36
C TYR A 137 15.52 -4.89 -14.71
N ASP A 138 16.38 -5.56 -15.46
CA ASP A 138 17.71 -5.97 -15.06
C ASP A 138 18.62 -4.78 -14.74
N TYR A 139 18.50 -3.69 -15.50
CA TYR A 139 19.20 -2.44 -15.21
C TYR A 139 18.70 -1.81 -13.91
N LEU A 140 17.38 -1.68 -13.71
CA LEU A 140 16.81 -1.07 -12.51
C LEU A 140 17.06 -1.91 -11.24
N ALA A 141 17.00 -3.23 -11.34
CA ALA A 141 17.38 -4.13 -10.25
C ALA A 141 18.85 -3.92 -9.82
N ARG A 142 19.72 -3.51 -10.74
CA ARG A 142 21.13 -3.19 -10.49
C ARG A 142 21.41 -1.69 -10.39
N TYR A 143 20.39 -0.84 -10.35
CA TYR A 143 20.58 0.60 -10.26
C TYR A 143 21.35 0.94 -8.97
N PRO A 144 22.45 1.71 -9.03
CA PRO A 144 23.25 2.00 -7.86
C PRO A 144 22.48 2.88 -6.88
N VAL A 145 22.51 2.51 -5.61
CA VAL A 145 21.86 3.27 -4.53
C VAL A 145 22.84 3.47 -3.39
N THR A 146 23.01 4.73 -3.00
CA THR A 146 23.86 5.10 -1.87
C THR A 146 23.08 5.07 -0.57
N GLN A 147 23.77 4.84 0.54
CA GLN A 147 23.13 4.88 1.85
C GLN A 147 22.50 6.25 2.16
N ARG A 148 23.07 7.35 1.63
CA ARG A 148 22.51 8.70 1.78
C ARG A 148 21.13 8.82 1.14
N GLU A 149 20.95 8.25 -0.05
CA GLU A 149 19.65 8.24 -0.74
C GLU A 149 18.64 7.34 -0.02
N LEU A 150 19.07 6.17 0.46
CA LEU A 150 18.25 5.28 1.26
C LEU A 150 17.79 5.94 2.58
N ASP A 151 18.68 6.70 3.22
CA ASP A 151 18.35 7.47 4.41
C ASP A 151 17.38 8.64 4.10
N ALA A 152 17.20 9.05 2.85
CA ALA A 152 16.23 10.08 2.49
C ALA A 152 14.82 9.52 2.21
N VAL A 153 14.67 8.18 2.14
CA VAL A 153 13.37 7.53 1.97
C VAL A 153 12.62 7.49 3.29
N GLU A 154 11.54 8.27 3.39
CA GLU A 154 10.67 8.32 4.58
C GLU A 154 9.35 7.55 4.41
N GLN A 155 8.96 7.22 3.18
CA GLN A 155 7.71 6.55 2.89
C GLN A 155 7.89 5.50 1.79
N LEU A 156 7.28 4.33 1.99
CA LEU A 156 7.10 3.32 0.97
C LEU A 156 5.62 3.10 0.71
N VAL A 157 5.30 2.93 -0.56
CA VAL A 157 3.98 2.55 -1.05
C VAL A 157 4.16 1.34 -1.94
N PHE A 158 3.42 0.27 -1.67
CA PHE A 158 3.35 -0.91 -2.54
C PHE A 158 2.02 -0.85 -3.26
N ASP A 159 2.00 -0.27 -4.46
CA ASP A 159 0.81 -0.15 -5.30
C ASP A 159 1.14 -0.71 -6.69
N GLY A 160 0.16 -1.29 -7.40
CA GLY A 160 0.32 -1.65 -8.81
C GLY A 160 0.30 -0.43 -9.74
N GLY A 161 -0.20 0.70 -9.25
CA GLY A 161 -0.24 1.96 -9.98
C GLY A 161 1.01 2.84 -9.87
N ASP A 162 2.10 2.36 -9.24
CA ASP A 162 3.31 3.17 -9.07
C ASP A 162 4.03 3.44 -10.40
N ALA A 163 4.64 4.61 -10.50
CA ALA A 163 5.16 5.13 -11.77
C ALA A 163 6.42 4.40 -12.26
N ILE A 164 7.03 3.55 -11.44
CA ILE A 164 8.21 2.76 -11.80
C ILE A 164 7.90 1.64 -12.79
N TYR A 165 6.72 1.01 -12.75
CA TYR A 165 6.43 -0.16 -13.60
C TYR A 165 6.37 0.17 -15.08
N PRO A 166 5.81 1.31 -15.53
CA PRO A 166 5.86 1.70 -16.95
C PRO A 166 7.27 1.81 -17.52
N TYR A 167 8.32 2.00 -16.71
CA TYR A 167 9.72 1.95 -17.19
C TYR A 167 10.12 0.54 -17.64
N ILE A 168 9.48 -0.49 -17.10
CA ILE A 168 9.81 -1.90 -17.31
C ILE A 168 8.79 -2.56 -18.25
N TYR A 169 7.52 -2.21 -18.09
CA TYR A 169 6.39 -2.78 -18.80
C TYR A 169 5.36 -1.67 -19.03
N PHE A 170 5.45 -1.01 -20.20
CA PHE A 170 4.71 0.22 -20.52
C PHE A 170 3.19 0.13 -20.32
N PHE A 171 2.59 -1.00 -20.72
CA PHE A 171 1.15 -1.22 -20.63
C PHE A 171 0.78 -2.29 -19.61
N TRP A 172 1.59 -2.45 -18.55
CA TRP A 172 1.23 -3.33 -17.46
C TRP A 172 -0.07 -2.85 -16.80
N ASP A 173 -1.00 -3.78 -16.60
CA ASP A 173 -2.35 -3.51 -16.10
C ASP A 173 -2.55 -3.93 -14.63
N GLY A 174 -1.48 -4.42 -13.98
CA GLY A 174 -1.54 -4.87 -12.59
C GLY A 174 -2.07 -6.30 -12.39
N THR A 175 -2.33 -7.05 -13.47
CA THR A 175 -2.99 -8.37 -13.36
C THR A 175 -2.03 -9.54 -13.16
N THR A 176 -0.76 -9.37 -13.51
CA THR A 176 0.28 -10.41 -13.38
C THR A 176 1.09 -10.24 -12.08
N SER A 177 1.78 -11.31 -11.68
CA SER A 177 2.65 -11.33 -10.49
C SER A 177 4.09 -10.88 -10.77
N ASP A 178 4.35 -10.23 -11.91
CA ASP A 178 5.70 -9.85 -12.35
C ASP A 178 6.42 -8.95 -11.33
N PHE A 179 5.65 -8.13 -10.60
CA PHE A 179 6.16 -7.15 -9.64
C PHE A 179 5.79 -7.47 -8.19
N ASP A 180 5.31 -8.68 -7.90
CA ASP A 180 5.05 -9.10 -6.52
C ASP A 180 6.36 -9.10 -5.71
N VAL A 181 6.29 -8.53 -4.50
CA VAL A 181 7.35 -8.50 -3.50
C VAL A 181 7.10 -9.60 -2.48
N VAL A 182 8.07 -10.51 -2.35
CA VAL A 182 7.98 -11.69 -1.47
C VAL A 182 8.93 -11.61 -0.27
N SER A 183 9.80 -10.59 -0.23
CA SER A 183 10.77 -10.43 0.86
C SER A 183 11.12 -8.96 1.14
N LEU A 184 10.96 -8.55 2.40
CA LEU A 184 11.44 -7.26 2.94
C LEU A 184 12.87 -7.33 3.49
N GLU A 185 13.61 -8.41 3.26
CA GLU A 185 15.00 -8.51 3.70
C GLU A 185 15.87 -7.40 3.09
N GLY A 186 16.50 -6.59 3.96
CA GLY A 186 17.26 -5.39 3.61
C GLY A 186 16.53 -4.09 3.92
N ILE A 187 15.24 -4.13 4.31
CA ILE A 187 14.45 -2.95 4.69
C ILE A 187 15.08 -2.14 5.82
N GLU A 188 15.89 -2.78 6.68
CA GLU A 188 16.64 -2.14 7.75
C GLU A 188 17.64 -1.08 7.25
N SER A 189 17.98 -1.10 5.96
CA SER A 189 18.79 -0.07 5.30
C SER A 189 18.04 1.28 5.17
N LEU A 190 16.71 1.28 5.27
CA LEU A 190 15.86 2.48 5.21
C LEU A 190 15.69 3.07 6.62
N ARG A 191 16.76 3.64 7.16
CA ARG A 191 16.86 4.03 8.58
C ARG A 191 15.90 5.16 9.00
N ASN A 192 15.41 5.91 8.02
CA ASN A 192 14.47 7.01 8.22
C ASN A 192 13.06 6.69 7.73
N LEU A 193 12.74 5.43 7.47
CA LEU A 193 11.39 5.04 7.07
C LEU A 193 10.39 5.32 8.20
N ARG A 194 9.39 6.15 7.89
CA ARG A 194 8.30 6.56 8.79
C ARG A 194 6.96 5.95 8.42
N ARG A 195 6.73 5.72 7.13
CA ARG A 195 5.44 5.24 6.63
C ARG A 195 5.61 4.03 5.72
N PHE A 196 4.88 2.98 6.02
CA PHE A 196 4.82 1.76 5.22
C PHE A 196 3.36 1.55 4.81
N ASN A 197 3.07 1.64 3.51
CA ASN A 197 1.71 1.47 2.99
C ASN A 197 1.69 0.35 1.95
N SER A 198 1.11 -0.78 2.30
CA SER A 198 0.86 -1.88 1.38
C SER A 198 -0.57 -1.77 0.85
N ILE A 199 -0.72 -1.48 -0.44
CA ILE A 199 -2.01 -1.49 -1.14
C ILE A 199 -2.16 -2.79 -1.93
N ALA A 200 -1.09 -3.22 -2.61
CA ALA A 200 -1.01 -4.44 -3.39
C ALA A 200 0.45 -4.95 -3.43
N LEU A 201 0.69 -6.03 -4.18
CA LEU A 201 2.01 -6.59 -4.53
C LEU A 201 2.84 -7.20 -3.40
N LEU A 202 2.56 -6.91 -2.13
CA LEU A 202 3.26 -7.54 -1.01
C LEU A 202 2.64 -8.90 -0.65
N ARG A 203 3.31 -10.01 -0.99
CA ARG A 203 2.76 -11.38 -0.82
C ARG A 203 3.58 -12.27 0.10
N ASP A 204 2.91 -12.94 1.03
CA ASP A 204 3.51 -13.92 1.97
C ASP A 204 4.75 -13.37 2.69
N THR A 205 4.77 -12.07 2.96
CA THR A 205 5.97 -11.40 3.44
C THR A 205 6.04 -11.40 4.96
N ASP A 206 7.25 -11.59 5.49
CA ASP A 206 7.53 -11.54 6.93
C ASP A 206 7.59 -10.10 7.44
N LEU A 207 6.63 -9.74 8.31
CA LEU A 207 6.51 -8.39 8.86
C LEU A 207 7.37 -8.16 10.11
N SER A 208 8.04 -9.19 10.64
CA SER A 208 8.87 -9.05 11.84
C SER A 208 10.00 -8.02 11.68
N ARG A 209 10.45 -7.79 10.44
CA ARG A 209 11.47 -6.81 10.12
C ARG A 209 11.01 -5.37 10.29
N LEU A 210 9.71 -5.09 10.15
CA LEU A 210 9.16 -3.76 10.43
C LEU A 210 9.37 -3.36 11.90
N GLY A 211 9.36 -4.34 12.81
CA GLY A 211 9.69 -4.17 14.23
C GLY A 211 11.07 -3.58 14.51
N ARG A 212 11.99 -3.65 13.54
CA ARG A 212 13.38 -3.17 13.67
C ARG A 212 13.55 -1.70 13.24
N LEU A 213 12.52 -1.09 12.67
CA LEU A 213 12.56 0.27 12.16
C LEU A 213 12.17 1.25 13.27
N SER A 214 13.17 1.92 13.84
CA SER A 214 12.98 2.76 15.04
C SER A 214 12.18 4.05 14.80
N LYS A 215 12.03 4.48 13.54
CA LYS A 215 11.32 5.69 13.15
C LYS A 215 9.96 5.42 12.50
N LEU A 216 9.51 4.17 12.47
CA LEU A 216 8.25 3.80 11.84
C LEU A 216 7.08 4.35 12.66
N GLU A 217 6.26 5.18 12.02
CA GLU A 217 5.14 5.90 12.64
C GLU A 217 3.78 5.42 12.13
N ALA A 218 3.72 4.93 10.89
CA ALA A 218 2.49 4.43 10.32
C ALA A 218 2.73 3.18 9.48
N VAL A 219 1.87 2.18 9.70
CA VAL A 219 1.81 0.96 8.91
C VAL A 219 0.36 0.78 8.47
N ASP A 220 0.16 0.83 7.16
CA ASP A 220 -1.10 0.56 6.48
C ASP A 220 -0.94 -0.71 5.65
N LEU A 221 -1.82 -1.69 5.85
CA LEU A 221 -1.74 -3.00 5.21
C LEU A 221 -3.07 -3.37 4.57
N SER A 222 -3.01 -3.62 3.26
CA SER A 222 -4.08 -4.21 2.49
C SER A 222 -4.32 -5.67 2.86
N LEU A 223 -5.42 -6.20 2.34
CA LEU A 223 -5.90 -7.54 2.63
C LEU A 223 -5.05 -8.60 1.92
N ASP A 224 -4.01 -9.06 2.58
CA ASP A 224 -3.23 -10.21 2.14
C ASP A 224 -2.79 -11.08 3.33
N HIS A 225 -2.17 -12.23 3.02
CA HIS A 225 -1.55 -13.12 3.97
C HIS A 225 -0.12 -12.67 4.27
N TYR A 226 0.09 -12.22 5.51
CA TYR A 226 1.41 -11.82 6.00
C TYR A 226 1.90 -12.77 7.08
N ARG A 227 3.20 -13.06 7.08
CA ARG A 227 3.85 -13.87 8.11
C ARG A 227 4.30 -13.01 9.28
N ASN A 228 4.27 -13.58 10.47
CA ASN A 228 4.70 -12.96 11.74
C ASN A 228 4.05 -11.58 12.01
N SER A 229 2.78 -11.42 11.66
CA SER A 229 2.03 -10.16 11.85
C SER A 229 1.90 -9.74 13.31
N GLU A 230 2.06 -10.67 14.26
CA GLU A 230 2.14 -10.38 15.69
C GLU A 230 3.30 -9.45 16.05
N ALA A 231 4.36 -9.40 15.25
CA ALA A 231 5.49 -8.50 15.47
C ALA A 231 5.09 -7.03 15.35
N LEU A 232 3.99 -6.72 14.67
CA LEU A 232 3.44 -5.35 14.60
C LEU A 232 2.90 -4.88 15.96
N LEU A 233 2.54 -5.80 16.86
CA LEU A 233 2.09 -5.45 18.21
C LEU A 233 3.23 -4.96 19.09
N ASP A 234 4.46 -5.38 18.79
CA ASP A 234 5.67 -5.04 19.52
C ASP A 234 6.40 -3.83 18.89
N LEU A 235 5.79 -3.19 17.88
CA LEU A 235 6.31 -1.94 17.32
C LEU A 235 6.37 -0.88 18.42
N ARG A 236 7.56 -0.31 18.60
CA ARG A 236 7.76 0.76 19.57
C ARG A 236 6.97 2.00 19.16
N GLU A 237 6.40 2.70 20.14
CA GLU A 237 5.88 4.03 19.86
C GLU A 237 7.02 4.93 19.36
N PRO A 238 6.83 5.63 18.23
CA PRO A 238 7.84 6.54 17.72
C PRO A 238 8.06 7.69 18.71
N ALA A 239 9.29 8.21 18.78
CA ALA A 239 9.62 9.33 19.66
C ALA A 239 8.75 10.58 19.43
N THR A 240 8.16 10.70 18.25
CA THR A 240 7.30 11.78 17.77
C THR A 240 5.81 11.60 18.07
N GLY A 241 5.36 10.48 18.65
CA GLY A 241 3.96 10.29 19.05
C GLY A 241 3.42 8.87 18.90
N ARG A 242 2.13 8.76 18.58
CA ARG A 242 1.41 7.48 18.52
C ARG A 242 1.65 6.75 17.20
N LEU A 243 1.97 5.46 17.26
CA LEU A 243 1.98 4.58 16.09
C LEU A 243 0.57 4.42 15.52
N LEU A 244 0.42 4.70 14.22
CA LEU A 244 -0.82 4.45 13.48
C LEU A 244 -0.74 3.11 12.77
N LEU A 245 -1.37 2.10 13.37
CA LEU A 245 -1.60 0.82 12.72
C LEU A 245 -2.98 0.83 12.07
N ARG A 246 -3.03 0.78 10.74
CA ARG A 246 -4.26 0.49 9.98
C ARG A 246 -4.09 -0.85 9.31
N VAL A 247 -4.97 -1.76 9.68
CA VAL A 247 -5.09 -3.05 9.02
C VAL A 247 -6.54 -3.15 8.62
N ASP A 248 -6.81 -3.20 7.31
CA ASP A 248 -8.18 -3.17 6.80
C ASP A 248 -8.97 -4.46 7.12
N THR A 249 -8.42 -5.39 7.92
CA THR A 249 -9.19 -6.46 8.55
C THR A 249 -8.81 -6.79 10.00
N CYS A 250 -9.85 -7.04 10.78
CA CYS A 250 -9.83 -7.60 12.13
C CYS A 250 -9.23 -9.03 12.23
N ARG A 251 -8.69 -9.65 11.16
CA ARG A 251 -8.30 -11.08 11.16
C ARG A 251 -6.86 -11.32 11.61
N CYS A 252 -5.89 -10.58 11.07
CA CYS A 252 -4.46 -10.77 11.40
C CYS A 252 -4.18 -10.54 12.90
N LEU A 253 -4.73 -9.48 13.48
CA LEU A 253 -4.57 -9.18 14.91
C LEU A 253 -5.40 -10.11 15.82
N ALA A 254 -6.57 -10.60 15.36
CA ALA A 254 -7.41 -11.51 16.15
C ALA A 254 -6.87 -12.95 16.19
N GLU A 255 -6.06 -13.36 15.21
CA GLU A 255 -5.34 -14.63 15.22
C GLU A 255 -4.07 -14.53 16.09
N ALA A 256 -3.33 -13.42 16.02
CA ALA A 256 -2.20 -13.13 16.91
C ALA A 256 -2.61 -13.03 18.40
N GLY A 257 -3.72 -12.34 18.70
CA GLY A 257 -4.24 -12.18 20.06
C GLY A 257 -4.80 -13.47 20.68
N ARG A 258 -5.19 -14.46 19.87
CA ARG A 258 -5.65 -15.78 20.37
C ARG A 258 -4.52 -16.69 20.79
N LYS A 259 -3.32 -16.57 20.19
CA LYS A 259 -2.14 -17.37 20.56
C LYS A 259 -1.47 -16.92 21.87
N ARG A 260 -1.76 -15.71 22.37
CA ARG A 260 -1.19 -15.17 23.63
C ARG A 260 -2.04 -15.42 24.89
N ARG A 261 -3.19 -16.11 24.81
CA ARG A 261 -3.90 -16.55 26.03
C ARG A 261 -3.26 -17.84 26.54
N PRO A 262 -2.59 -17.85 27.70
CA PRO A 262 -2.28 -19.11 28.37
C PRO A 262 -3.60 -19.74 28.79
N GLY A 263 -3.72 -21.05 28.55
CA GLY A 263 -4.73 -21.89 29.19
C GLY A 263 -4.42 -22.05 30.67
#